data_AF-W1XAR2-F1
#
_entry.id   AF-W1XAR2-F1
#
_cell.length_a   1.000
_cell.length_b   1.000
_cell.length_c   1.000
_cell.angle_alpha   90.00
_cell.angle_beta   90.00
_cell.angle_gamma   90.00
#
_symmetry.space_group_name_H-M   'P 1'
#
loop_
_entity.id
_entity.type
_entity.pdbx_description
1 polymer ?
#
loop_
_entity_poly.entity_id
_entity_poly.type
_entity_poly.pdbx_seq_one_letter_code
_entity_poly.pdbx_strand_id
1 'polypeptide(L)' 'MSKRYFVTGTDTEVGKTVASCALLQAAKAAGYRTAG' A
#
# COMPACT_ATOMS: atom_id res chain seq x y z
N MET A 1 -4.60 2.16 17.76
CA MET A 1 -3.26 1.86 17.23
C MET A 1 -3.29 2.02 15.71
N SER A 2 -2.46 2.88 15.11
CA SER A 2 -2.37 2.98 13.64
C SER A 2 -1.41 1.91 13.09
N LYS A 3 -1.88 1.10 12.11
CA LYS A 3 -1.04 0.14 11.40
C LYS A 3 -0.20 0.88 10.35
N ARG A 4 1.10 0.57 10.26
CA ARG A 4 2.05 1.19 9.33
C ARG A 4 2.82 0.09 8.61
N TYR A 5 2.91 0.20 7.29
CA TYR A 5 3.54 -0.79 6.42
C TYR A 5 4.59 -0.11 5.53
N PHE A 6 5.69 -0.80 5.27
CA PHE A 6 6.73 -0.37 4.33
C PHE A 6 6.67 -1.25 3.08
N VAL A 7 6.54 -0.63 1.91
CA VAL A 7 6.60 -1.32 0.62
C VAL A 7 8.00 -1.11 0.04
N THR A 8 8.77 -2.20 -0.06
CA THR A 8 10.12 -2.21 -0.65
C THR A 8 10.13 -3.03 -1.94
N GLY A 9 11.23 -2.99 -2.69
CA GLY A 9 11.42 -3.75 -3.92
C GLY A 9 12.89 -3.77 -4.30
N THR A 10 13.32 -4.83 -4.97
CA THR A 10 14.71 -5.11 -5.32
C THR A 10 15.26 -4.14 -6.35
N ASP A 11 14.44 -3.77 -7.31
CA ASP A 11 14.84 -2.92 -8.43
C ASP A 11 13.96 -1.66 -8.55
N THR A 12 14.36 -0.73 -9.40
CA THR A 12 13.52 0.40 -9.80
C THR A 12 12.41 -0.06 -10.73
N GLU A 13 11.28 0.65 -10.74
CA GLU A 13 10.17 0.43 -11.69
C GLU A 13 9.45 -0.93 -11.65
N VAL A 14 9.79 -1.83 -10.71
CA VAL A 14 9.12 -3.13 -10.49
C VAL A 14 7.65 -3.03 -10.01
N GLY A 15 7.03 -1.86 -10.08
CA GLY A 15 5.62 -1.67 -9.73
C GLY A 15 5.34 -1.34 -8.25
N LYS A 16 6.33 -0.86 -7.47
CA LYS A 16 6.12 -0.45 -6.07
C LYS A 16 4.97 0.56 -5.88
N THR A 17 4.81 1.51 -6.81
CA THR A 17 3.71 2.49 -6.79
C THR A 17 2.37 1.81 -6.97
N VAL A 18 2.24 0.94 -7.98
CA VAL A 18 1.01 0.18 -8.24
C VAL A 18 0.67 -0.72 -7.05
N ALA A 19 1.66 -1.41 -6.49
CA ALA A 19 1.50 -2.23 -5.30
C ALA A 19 1.02 -1.42 -4.08
N SER A 20 1.57 -0.23 -3.87
CA SER A 20 1.16 0.67 -2.78
C SER A 20 -0.28 1.14 -2.96
N CYS A 21 -0.66 1.56 -4.17
CA CYS A 21 -2.04 1.93 -4.48
C CYS A 21 -3.02 0.77 -4.29
N ALA A 22 -2.67 -0.43 -4.78
CA ALA A 22 -3.51 -1.62 -4.63
C ALA A 22 -3.70 -1.99 -3.15
N LEU A 23 -2.64 -1.89 -2.34
CA LEU A 23 -2.70 -2.14 -0.91
C LEU A 23 -3.61 -1.14 -0.18
N LEU A 24 -3.54 0.15 -0.53
CA LEU A 24 -4.44 1.17 0.03
C LEU A 24 -5.89 0.95 -0.40
N GLN A 25 -6.14 0.62 -1.66
CA GLN A 25 -7.48 0.32 -2.16
C GLN A 25 -8.07 -0.92 -1.48
N ALA A 26 -7.28 -1.99 -1.31
CA ALA A 26 -7.70 -3.20 -0.61
C ALA A 26 -7.99 -2.92 0.88
N ALA A 27 -7.14 -2.15 1.56
CA ALA A 27 -7.37 -1.76 2.95
C ALA A 27 -8.65 -0.92 3.10
N LYS A 28 -8.90 0.02 2.19
CA LYS A 28 -10.15 0.78 2.14
C LYS A 28 -11.36 -0.13 1.91
N ALA A 29 -11.27 -1.09 0.99
CA ALA A 29 -12.33 -2.07 0.72
C ALA A 29 -12.62 -2.97 1.94
N ALA A 30 -11.59 -3.26 2.75
CA ALA A 30 -11.73 -3.96 4.02
C ALA A 30 -12.22 -3.07 5.19
N GLY A 31 -12.64 -1.82 4.92
CA GLY A 31 -13.18 -0.91 5.92
C GLY A 31 -12.15 -0.16 6.76
N TYR A 32 -10.86 -0.25 6.42
CA TYR A 32 -9.83 0.52 7.11
C TYR A 32 -9.76 1.96 6.58
N ARG A 33 -9.52 2.90 7.49
CA ARG A 33 -9.13 4.26 7.11
C ARG A 33 -7.68 4.27 6.66
N THR A 34 -7.46 4.60 5.40
CA THR A 34 -6.13 4.71 4.78
C THR A 34 -5.73 6.16 4.60
N ALA A 35 -4.41 6.42 4.55
CA ALA A 35 -3.86 7.67 4.04
C ALA A 35 -3.39 7.40 2.60
N GLY A 36 -3.95 8.10 1.63
CA GLY A 36 -3.68 7.92 0.21
C GLY A 36 -3.92 9.21 -0.55
#